data_AF-A0A352ECM2-F1
#
_entry.id   AF-A0A352ECM2-F1
#
_cell.length_a   1.000
_cell.length_b   1.000
_cell.length_c   1.000
_cell.angle_alpha   90.00
_cell.angle_beta   90.00
_cell.angle_gamma   90.00
#
_symmetry.space_group_name_H-M   'P 1'
#
loop_
_entity.id
_entity.type
_entity.pdbx_description
1 polymer ?
#
loop_
_entity_poly.entity_id
_entity_poly.type
_entity_poly.pdbx_seq_one_letter_code
_entity_poly.pdbx_strand_id
1 'polypeptide(L)' 'DRGKFKIPSLRNIEYSFPYMHDGRFQTLAEVVDFYNMGGHLSATIDPNMKAAGSGRNWS' A
#
# COMPACT_ATOMS: atom_id res chain seq x y z
N ASP A 1 -9.43 -8.35 -13.39
CA ASP A 1 -8.88 -7.00 -13.25
C ASP A 1 -9.64 -6.04 -12.34
N ARG A 2 -10.90 -6.33 -11.98
CA ARG A 2 -11.68 -5.45 -11.09
C ARG A 2 -10.92 -5.20 -9.77
N GLY A 3 -10.70 -3.92 -9.44
CA GLY A 3 -10.01 -3.49 -8.22
C GLY A 3 -8.49 -3.49 -8.28
N LYS A 4 -7.87 -3.82 -9.42
CA LYS A 4 -6.42 -3.68 -9.62
C LYS A 4 -6.10 -2.30 -10.16
N PHE A 5 -4.98 -1.73 -9.70
CA PHE A 5 -4.46 -0.47 -10.17
C PHE A 5 -3.06 -0.67 -10.76
N LYS A 6 -2.72 0.14 -11.77
CA LYS A 6 -1.36 0.17 -12.31
C LYS A 6 -0.40 0.67 -11.23
N ILE A 7 0.75 0.02 -11.11
CA ILE A 7 1.81 0.43 -10.20
C ILE A 7 2.38 1.77 -10.70
N PRO A 8 2.28 2.86 -9.92
CA PRO A 8 2.87 4.15 -10.29
C PRO A 8 4.40 4.11 -10.17
N SER A 9 5.08 5.00 -10.89
CA SER A 9 6.52 5.23 -10.68
C SER A 9 6.76 5.86 -9.31
N LEU A 10 7.89 5.53 -8.67
CA LEU A 10 8.33 6.15 -7.42
C LEU A 10 9.30 7.33 -7.64
N ARG A 11 9.62 7.68 -8.89
CA ARG A 11 10.43 8.87 -9.16
C ARG A 11 9.65 10.13 -8.76
N ASN A 12 10.32 11.05 -8.04
CA ASN A 12 9.74 12.28 -7.51
C ASN A 12 8.56 12.07 -6.54
N ILE A 13 8.45 10.88 -5.93
CA ILE A 13 7.30 10.54 -5.08
C ILE A 13 7.13 11.49 -3.90
N GLU A 14 8.20 12.05 -3.35
CA GLU A 14 8.14 13.01 -2.23
C GLU A 14 7.33 14.28 -2.57
N TYR A 15 7.18 14.62 -3.86
CA TYR A 15 6.49 15.83 -4.33
C TYR A 15 5.08 15.57 -4.88
N SER A 16 4.54 14.36 -4.74
CA SER A 16 3.27 13.97 -5.37
C SER A 16 2.18 13.63 -4.35
N PHE A 17 2.23 14.21 -3.15
CA PHE A 17 1.16 14.04 -2.17
C PHE A 17 -0.13 14.73 -2.67
N PRO A 18 -1.32 14.20 -2.33
CA PRO A 18 -1.56 13.02 -1.49
C PRO A 18 -1.34 11.68 -2.22
N TYR A 19 -1.02 10.64 -1.46
CA TYR A 19 -0.60 9.32 -1.97
C TYR A 19 -1.77 8.33 -2.17
N MET A 20 -1.49 7.26 -2.91
CA MET A 20 -2.44 6.26 -3.43
C MET A 20 -3.35 6.79 -4.56
N HIS A 21 -4.11 5.89 -5.18
CA HIS A 21 -4.99 6.20 -6.30
C HIS A 21 -6.18 7.10 -5.93
N ASP A 22 -6.49 7.20 -4.63
CA ASP A 22 -7.58 7.98 -4.08
C ASP A 22 -7.13 9.07 -3.11
N GLY A 23 -5.81 9.31 -2.98
CA GLY A 23 -5.27 10.41 -2.19
C GLY A 23 -5.49 10.27 -0.68
N ARG A 24 -5.69 9.05 -0.16
CA ARG A 24 -6.07 8.85 1.24
C ARG A 24 -4.96 9.11 2.28
N PHE A 25 -3.69 9.14 1.86
CA PHE A 25 -2.55 9.32 2.75
C PHE A 25 -1.81 10.62 2.44
N GLN A 26 -1.39 11.35 3.48
CA GLN A 26 -0.68 12.62 3.36
C GLN A 26 0.84 12.43 3.38
N THR A 27 1.31 11.32 3.96
CA THR A 27 2.74 11.04 4.15
C THR A 27 3.12 9.68 3.57
N LEU A 28 4.39 9.54 3.17
CA LEU A 28 4.94 8.24 2.75
C LEU A 28 4.99 7.24 3.91
N ALA A 29 5.13 7.72 5.15
CA ALA A 29 5.10 6.89 6.34
C ALA A 29 3.77 6.14 6.47
N GLU A 30 2.64 6.84 6.30
CA GLU A 30 1.30 6.21 6.31
C GLU A 30 1.14 5.16 5.21
N VAL A 31 1.73 5.39 4.03
CA VAL A 31 1.73 4.40 2.94
C VAL A 31 2.49 3.14 3.35
N VAL A 32 3.68 3.30 3.93
CA VAL A 32 4.52 2.18 4.40
C VAL A 32 3.80 1.42 5.51
N ASP A 33 3.21 2.12 6.48
CA ASP A 33 2.46 1.51 7.57
C ASP A 33 1.24 0.73 7.06
N PHE A 34 0.52 1.26 6.08
CA PHE A 34 -0.56 0.53 5.41
C PHE A 34 -0.07 -0.82 4.84
N TYR A 35 1.09 -0.85 4.18
CA TYR A 35 1.67 -2.09 3.66
C TYR A 35 2.22 -3.02 4.76
N ASN A 36 2.72 -2.47 5.88
CA ASN A 36 3.18 -3.24 7.03
C ASN A 36 2.04 -3.95 7.76
N MET A 37 0.88 -3.30 7.84
CA MET A 37 -0.32 -3.84 8.48
C MET A 37 -1.16 -4.74 7.56
N GLY A 38 -0.74 -4.94 6.31
CA GLY A 38 -1.46 -5.75 5.32
C GLY A 38 -2.70 -5.09 4.75
N GLY A 39 -2.85 -3.79 4.95
CA GLY A 39 -3.92 -2.97 4.39
C GLY A 39 -5.31 -3.31 4.91
N HIS A 40 -6.34 -2.88 4.17
CA HIS A 40 -7.72 -3.10 4.57
C HIS A 40 -8.24 -4.45 4.07
N LEU A 41 -8.75 -5.24 5.01
CA LEU A 41 -9.43 -6.50 4.71
C LEU A 41 -10.61 -6.25 3.76
N SER A 42 -10.55 -6.90 2.60
CA SER A 42 -11.60 -6.84 1.58
C SER A 42 -11.57 -8.13 0.76
N ALA A 43 -12.66 -8.43 0.07
CA ALA A 43 -12.74 -9.62 -0.80
C ALA A 43 -11.69 -9.59 -1.94
N THR A 44 -11.22 -8.41 -2.31
CA THR A 44 -10.27 -8.18 -3.42
C THR A 44 -8.85 -7.86 -2.96
N ILE A 45 -8.53 -8.04 -1.67
CA ILE A 45 -7.18 -7.79 -1.15
C ILE A 45 -6.16 -8.71 -1.82
N ASP A 46 -4.97 -8.18 -2.10
CA ASP A 46 -3.88 -8.95 -2.68
C ASP A 46 -3.47 -10.12 -1.75
N PRO A 47 -3.22 -11.33 -2.26
CA PRO A 47 -2.77 -12.45 -1.43
C PRO A 47 -1.51 -12.17 -0.61
N ASN A 48 -0.58 -11.37 -1.12
CA ASN A 48 0.65 -11.00 -0.40
C ASN A 48 0.37 -10.02 0.76
N MET A 49 -0.73 -9.28 0.68
CA MET A 49 -1.20 -8.39 1.74
C MET A 49 -1.93 -9.15 2.86
N LYS A 50 -2.46 -10.35 2.59
CA LYS A 50 -3.05 -11.21 3.65
C LYS A 50 -2.01 -11.75 4.64
N ALA A 51 -0.76 -11.88 4.19
CA ALA A 51 0.37 -12.35 4.99
C ALA A 51 1.19 -11.21 5.63
N ALA A 52 0.85 -9.96 5.28
CA ALA A 52 1.48 -8.77 5.80
C ALA A 52 0.90 -8.43 7.18
N GLY A 53 1.72 -8.61 8.22
CA GLY A 53 1.32 -8.55 9.63
C GLY A 53 1.72 -9.84 10.36
N SER A 54 2.35 -9.71 11.54
CA SER A 54 2.83 -10.77 12.47
C SER A 54 3.65 -11.97 11.91
N GLY A 55 3.83 -12.12 10.59
CA GLY A 55 4.46 -13.29 9.97
C GLY A 55 5.58 -13.00 8.97
N ARG A 56 5.90 -11.73 8.69
CA ARG A 56 7.10 -11.38 7.89
C ARG A 56 8.29 -11.13 8.83
N ASN A 57 9.04 -12.18 9.13
CA ASN A 57 10.40 -12.04 9.64
C ASN A 57 11.25 -11.36 8.55
N TRP A 58 11.48 -10.07 8.68
CA TRP A 58 12.48 -9.37 7.85
C TRP A 58 13.86 -9.80 8.36
N SER A 59 14.46 -10.78 7.69
CA SER A 59 15.88 -11.12 7.88
C SER A 59 16.76 -10.15 7.10
#